data_AF-A0A7V7XPG2-F1
#
_entry.id   AF-A0A7V7XPG2-F1
#
_cell.length_a   1.000
_cell.length_b   1.000
_cell.length_c   1.000
_cell.angle_alpha   90.00
_cell.angle_beta   90.00
_cell.angle_gamma   90.00
#
_symmetry.space_group_name_H-M   'P 1'
#
loop_
_entity.id
_entity.type
_entity.pdbx_description
1 polymer ?
#
loop_
_entity_poly.entity_id
_entity_poly.type
_entity_poly.pdbx_seq_one_letter_code
_entity_poly.pdbx_strand_id
1 'polypeptide(L)'
;MTMKNYVYRTESLARLLKAKEPFLRLERQFGPPFDYPQKMLETVRKQLPASRAVYRLECQTRAPQPNGADIVVLRIPARNALFAEVTRIADERNLASGVIYFGVDDAVSPTNRVSPRLAIPFEKVDVQVDGRWLPLTREILASLTA
;
A
#
# COMPACT_ATOMS: atom_id res chain seq x y z
N MET A 1 -13.74 5.28 -23.44
CA MET A 1 -12.42 5.40 -22.78
C MET A 1 -12.62 5.23 -21.28
N THR A 2 -12.24 4.09 -20.72
CA THR A 2 -12.36 3.83 -19.28
C THR A 2 -11.35 4.73 -18.58
N MET A 3 -11.80 5.78 -17.89
CA MET A 3 -10.93 6.60 -17.04
C MET A 3 -10.26 5.65 -16.04
N LYS A 4 -8.97 5.38 -16.21
CA LYS A 4 -8.21 4.57 -15.27
C LYS A 4 -8.10 5.40 -13.99
N ASN A 5 -8.98 5.14 -13.02
CA ASN A 5 -8.86 5.71 -11.70
C ASN A 5 -7.61 5.12 -11.04
N TYR A 6 -6.73 6.01 -10.58
CA TYR A 6 -5.50 5.64 -9.88
C TYR A 6 -5.57 6.10 -8.43
N VAL A 7 -4.80 5.41 -7.59
CA VAL A 7 -4.43 5.89 -6.27
C VAL A 7 -2.92 6.01 -6.18
N TYR A 8 -2.46 6.89 -5.31
CA TYR A 8 -1.08 7.29 -5.20
C TYR A 8 -0.54 6.98 -3.82
N ARG A 9 0.70 6.52 -3.75
CA ARG A 9 1.39 6.24 -2.49
C ARG A 9 2.79 6.83 -2.55
N THR A 10 3.19 7.50 -1.49
CA THR A 10 4.60 7.81 -1.24
C THR A 10 5.29 6.60 -0.66
N GLU A 11 6.45 6.22 -1.19
CA GLU A 11 7.22 5.09 -0.70
C GLU A 11 8.70 5.42 -0.60
N SER A 12 9.40 4.87 0.39
CA SER A 12 10.85 5.07 0.52
C SER A 12 11.60 4.35 -0.59
N LEU A 13 12.46 5.07 -1.30
CA LEU A 13 13.33 4.49 -2.34
C LEU A 13 14.21 3.37 -1.76
N ALA A 14 14.81 3.60 -0.58
CA ALA A 14 15.64 2.59 0.10
C ALA A 14 14.86 1.30 0.41
N ARG A 15 13.57 1.39 0.74
CA ARG A 15 12.72 0.22 0.98
C ARG A 15 12.44 -0.54 -0.31
N LEU A 16 12.17 0.17 -1.41
CA LEU A 16 11.95 -0.45 -2.74
C LEU A 16 13.21 -1.17 -3.24
N LEU A 17 14.38 -0.58 -3.04
CA LEU A 17 15.66 -1.18 -3.40
C LEU A 17 15.96 -2.43 -2.57
N LYS A 18 15.69 -2.39 -1.25
CA LYS A 18 15.88 -3.53 -0.34
C LYS A 18 14.88 -4.66 -0.53
N ALA A 19 13.76 -4.44 -1.21
CA ALA A 19 12.81 -5.50 -1.52
C ALA A 19 13.57 -6.62 -2.26
N LYS A 20 13.43 -7.88 -1.87
CA LYS A 20 14.09 -9.00 -2.57
C LYS A 20 13.29 -9.48 -3.78
N GLU A 21 11.98 -9.24 -3.76
CA GLU A 21 11.04 -9.66 -4.79
C GLU A 21 10.36 -8.43 -5.42
N PRO A 22 9.92 -8.49 -6.69
CA PRO A 22 9.30 -7.37 -7.39
C PRO A 22 7.83 -7.19 -7.00
N PHE A 23 7.55 -7.11 -5.70
CA PHE A 23 6.20 -6.89 -5.17
C PHE A 23 6.19 -5.81 -4.10
N LEU A 24 5.20 -4.91 -4.15
CA LEU A 24 4.85 -4.07 -3.01
C LEU A 24 4.07 -4.91 -2.01
N ARG A 25 4.73 -5.32 -0.94
CA ARG A 25 4.08 -6.03 0.16
C ARG A 25 3.42 -5.04 1.11
N LEU A 26 2.20 -5.37 1.54
CA LEU A 26 1.53 -4.62 2.57
C LEU A 26 2.14 -4.94 3.93
N GLU A 27 2.34 -3.89 4.71
CA GLU A 27 2.76 -4.06 6.08
C GLU A 27 1.59 -4.32 6.98
N ARG A 28 1.82 -5.25 7.91
CA ARG A 28 1.01 -5.46 9.07
C ARG A 28 1.17 -4.20 9.93
N GLN A 29 0.15 -3.36 9.87
CA GLN A 29 0.09 -2.16 10.69
C GLN A 29 -0.59 -2.44 12.03
N PHE A 30 -1.18 -3.64 12.18
CA PHE A 30 -1.94 -4.03 13.35
C PHE A 30 -1.46 -5.38 13.89
N GLY A 31 -1.01 -5.37 15.14
CA GLY A 31 -0.44 -6.53 15.83
C GLY A 31 -1.48 -7.59 16.20
N PRO A 32 -1.24 -8.36 17.26
CA PRO A 32 -2.25 -9.20 17.90
C PRO A 32 -3.54 -8.42 18.23
N PRO A 33 -4.61 -9.12 18.65
CA PRO A 33 -5.92 -8.50 18.83
C PRO A 33 -6.00 -7.30 19.79
N PHE A 34 -4.94 -7.06 20.56
CA PHE A 34 -4.82 -6.04 21.60
C PHE A 34 -4.12 -4.76 21.10
N ASP A 35 -3.53 -4.77 19.91
CA ASP A 35 -2.70 -3.68 19.37
C ASP A 35 -3.42 -2.83 18.30
N TYR A 36 -4.74 -2.64 18.39
CA TYR A 36 -5.51 -1.83 17.42
C TYR A 36 -5.79 -0.41 17.93
N PRO A 37 -5.00 0.60 17.55
CA PRO A 37 -5.13 1.95 18.11
C PRO A 37 -6.23 2.82 17.48
N GLN A 38 -7.00 2.36 16.47
CA GLN A 38 -8.06 3.18 15.86
C GLN A 38 -9.45 2.55 15.95
N LYS A 39 -10.44 3.37 16.32
CA LYS A 39 -11.86 3.00 16.51
C LYS A 39 -12.49 2.32 15.27
N MET A 40 -12.15 2.80 14.08
CA MET A 40 -12.64 2.23 12.82
C MET A 40 -12.05 0.83 12.55
N LEU A 41 -10.79 0.61 12.88
CA LEU A 41 -10.12 -0.69 12.75
C LEU A 41 -10.63 -1.67 13.79
N GLU A 42 -10.88 -1.19 15.00
CA GLU A 42 -11.51 -1.98 16.06
C GLU A 42 -12.90 -2.46 15.62
N THR A 43 -13.65 -1.62 14.89
CA THR A 43 -14.96 -1.97 14.33
C THR A 43 -14.84 -3.06 13.27
N VAL A 44 -13.95 -2.89 12.30
CA VAL A 44 -13.70 -3.91 11.26
C VAL A 44 -13.18 -5.21 11.91
N ARG A 45 -12.28 -5.12 12.89
CA ARG A 45 -11.73 -6.27 13.60
C ARG A 45 -12.76 -7.01 14.45
N LYS A 46 -13.68 -6.33 15.13
CA LYS A 46 -14.73 -7.00 15.92
C LYS A 46 -15.60 -7.92 15.06
N GLN A 47 -15.67 -7.66 13.75
CA GLN A 47 -16.39 -8.48 12.78
C GLN A 47 -15.55 -9.65 12.23
N LEU A 48 -14.24 -9.68 12.49
CA LEU A 48 -13.32 -10.70 11.97
C LEU A 48 -12.97 -11.76 13.03
N PRO A 49 -12.80 -13.05 12.62
CA PRO A 49 -12.26 -14.10 13.49
C PRO A 49 -10.87 -13.75 14.04
N ALA A 50 -10.55 -14.17 15.26
CA ALA A 50 -9.25 -13.94 15.90
C ALA A 50 -8.07 -14.62 15.17
N SER A 51 -8.35 -15.57 14.28
CA SER A 51 -7.39 -16.26 13.42
C SER A 51 -7.02 -15.49 12.16
N ARG A 52 -7.31 -14.19 12.08
CA ARG A 52 -6.99 -13.35 10.93
C ARG A 52 -6.21 -12.11 11.34
N ALA A 53 -5.32 -11.66 10.47
CA ALA A 53 -4.57 -10.41 10.62
C ALA A 53 -5.04 -9.38 9.59
N VAL A 54 -5.00 -8.09 9.98
CA VAL A 54 -5.38 -6.96 9.13
C VAL A 54 -4.13 -6.24 8.66
N TYR A 55 -4.06 -6.00 7.36
CA TYR A 55 -3.00 -5.29 6.67
C TYR A 55 -3.55 -4.00 6.07
N ARG A 56 -2.73 -2.95 6.04
CA ARG A 56 -3.17 -1.62 5.63
C ARG A 56 -2.29 -1.07 4.52
N LEU A 57 -2.95 -0.43 3.56
CA LEU A 57 -2.32 0.37 2.52
C LEU A 57 -2.97 1.75 2.50
N GLU A 58 -2.21 2.76 2.93
CA GLU A 58 -2.62 4.16 2.82
C GLU A 58 -2.27 4.70 1.43
N CYS A 59 -3.20 5.41 0.83
CA CYS A 59 -3.07 6.02 -0.48
C CYS A 59 -3.75 7.38 -0.52
N GLN A 60 -3.49 8.13 -1.60
CA GLN A 60 -4.15 9.37 -1.94
C GLN A 60 -4.85 9.20 -3.30
N THR A 61 -5.91 9.96 -3.53
CA THR A 61 -6.66 10.02 -4.80
C THR A 61 -6.12 11.10 -5.73
N ARG A 62 -5.20 11.93 -5.23
CA ARG A 62 -4.43 12.91 -5.99
C ARG A 62 -2.95 12.58 -5.88
N ALA A 63 -2.20 12.82 -6.95
CA ALA A 63 -0.75 12.65 -6.91
C ALA A 63 -0.16 13.65 -5.91
N PRO A 64 0.55 13.19 -4.86
CA PRO A 64 1.26 14.08 -3.96
C PRO A 64 2.40 14.78 -4.71
N GLN A 65 2.78 15.97 -4.24
CA GLN A 65 4.01 16.60 -4.71
C GLN A 65 5.20 15.85 -4.12
N PRO A 66 6.21 15.48 -4.94
CA PRO A 66 7.45 14.94 -4.41
C PRO A 66 8.12 16.00 -3.53
N ASN A 67 8.39 15.66 -2.27
CA ASN A 67 8.87 16.60 -1.25
C ASN A 67 10.39 16.53 -1.03
N GLY A 68 11.16 16.14 -2.05
CA GLY A 68 12.63 16.17 -2.03
C GLY A 68 13.32 15.19 -1.08
N ALA A 69 12.57 14.40 -0.30
CA ALA A 69 13.11 13.28 0.48
C ALA A 69 13.37 12.07 -0.42
N ASP A 70 14.09 11.05 0.08
CA ASP A 70 14.30 9.71 -0.52
C ASP A 70 12.99 8.90 -0.68
N ILE A 71 11.96 9.56 -1.19
CA ILE A 71 10.59 9.13 -1.31
C ILE A 71 10.19 9.27 -2.77
N VAL A 72 9.69 8.20 -3.35
CA VAL A 72 9.11 8.19 -4.68
C VAL A 72 7.59 8.19 -4.60
N VAL A 73 6.94 8.73 -5.62
CA VAL A 73 5.49 8.65 -5.77
C VAL A 73 5.17 7.46 -6.68
N LEU A 74 4.37 6.54 -6.14
CA LEU A 74 3.84 5.38 -6.85
C LEU A 74 2.41 5.67 -7.29
N ARG A 75 2.04 5.16 -8.46
CA ARG A 75 0.70 5.22 -9.02
C ARG A 75 0.19 3.80 -9.26
N ILE A 76 -0.93 3.48 -8.63
CA ILE A 76 -1.51 2.12 -8.60
C ILE A 76 -2.92 2.21 -9.20
N PRO A 77 -3.26 1.40 -10.22
CA PRO A 77 -4.63 1.35 -10.74
C PRO A 77 -5.62 0.92 -9.65
N ALA A 78 -6.66 1.72 -9.41
CA ALA A 78 -7.67 1.44 -8.39
C ALA A 78 -8.47 0.15 -8.66
N ARG A 79 -8.55 -0.25 -9.95
CA ARG A 79 -9.21 -1.49 -10.40
C ARG A 79 -8.41 -2.75 -10.13
N ASN A 80 -7.09 -2.62 -9.90
CA ASN A 80 -6.33 -3.77 -9.44
C ASN A 80 -6.91 -4.04 -8.07
N ALA A 81 -7.88 -4.95 -7.98
CA ALA A 81 -8.46 -5.39 -6.73
C ALA A 81 -7.29 -5.91 -5.92
N LEU A 82 -6.79 -5.05 -5.03
CA LEU A 82 -5.47 -5.24 -4.45
C LEU A 82 -5.48 -6.51 -3.59
N PHE A 83 -6.65 -6.97 -3.13
CA PHE A 83 -6.81 -8.14 -2.27
C PHE A 83 -8.15 -8.88 -2.49
N ALA A 84 -8.26 -10.10 -1.95
CA ALA A 84 -9.46 -10.94 -2.05
C ALA A 84 -10.60 -10.51 -1.10
N GLU A 85 -10.32 -9.69 -0.08
CA GLU A 85 -11.31 -9.14 0.86
C GLU A 85 -10.89 -7.70 1.21
N VAL A 86 -11.24 -6.73 0.37
CA VAL A 86 -10.80 -5.32 0.53
C VAL A 86 -11.93 -4.41 0.93
N THR A 87 -11.77 -3.74 2.07
CA THR A 87 -12.58 -2.56 2.36
C THR A 87 -11.78 -1.31 2.03
N ARG A 88 -12.32 -0.50 1.12
CA ARG A 88 -11.82 0.85 0.81
C ARG A 88 -12.62 1.86 1.61
N ILE A 89 -11.93 2.73 2.33
CA ILE A 89 -12.56 3.79 3.13
C ILE A 89 -11.89 5.14 2.87
N ALA A 90 -12.57 6.22 3.21
CA ALA A 90 -11.95 7.54 3.27
C ALA A 90 -10.97 7.60 4.46
N ASP A 91 -9.85 8.30 4.29
CA ASP A 91 -8.95 8.61 5.40
C ASP A 91 -9.48 9.82 6.17
N GLU A 92 -9.91 9.62 7.41
CA GLU A 92 -10.48 10.70 8.24
C GLU A 92 -9.47 11.82 8.53
N ARG A 93 -8.17 11.54 8.50
CA ARG A 93 -7.11 12.54 8.68
C ARG A 93 -6.96 13.45 7.47
N ASN A 94 -7.39 12.99 6.30
CA ASN A 94 -7.28 13.69 5.03
C ASN A 94 -8.49 13.39 4.15
N LEU A 95 -9.66 13.89 4.54
CA LEU A 95 -10.92 13.60 3.85
C LEU A 95 -10.96 14.05 2.39
N ALA A 96 -10.17 15.07 2.03
CA ALA A 96 -10.18 15.65 0.70
C ALA A 96 -9.49 14.76 -0.35
N SER A 97 -8.49 13.96 0.05
CA SER A 97 -7.74 13.13 -0.90
C SER A 97 -7.30 11.77 -0.39
N GLY A 98 -7.32 11.50 0.91
CA GLY A 98 -6.82 10.27 1.51
C GLY A 98 -7.80 9.11 1.42
N VAL A 99 -7.27 7.93 1.15
CA VAL A 99 -8.00 6.66 1.07
C VAL A 99 -7.18 5.57 1.71
N ILE A 100 -7.83 4.71 2.49
CA ILE A 100 -7.18 3.57 3.13
C ILE A 100 -7.81 2.28 2.58
N TYR A 101 -6.94 1.35 2.21
CA TYR A 101 -7.30 -0.01 1.84
C TYR A 101 -6.92 -0.97 2.95
N PHE A 102 -7.84 -1.85 3.31
CA PHE A 102 -7.61 -2.94 4.26
C PHE A 102 -7.65 -4.28 3.56
N GLY A 103 -6.65 -5.13 3.79
CA GLY A 103 -6.68 -6.53 3.41
C GLY A 103 -6.67 -7.40 4.66
N VAL A 104 -7.40 -8.51 4.62
CA VAL A 104 -7.40 -9.52 5.67
C VAL A 104 -6.68 -10.77 5.17
N ASP A 105 -5.84 -11.38 6.00
CA ASP A 105 -5.15 -12.62 5.68
C ASP A 105 -5.13 -13.56 6.89
N ASP A 106 -5.10 -14.87 6.65
CA ASP A 106 -5.06 -15.92 7.68
C ASP A 106 -3.62 -16.15 8.21
N ALA A 107 -2.63 -15.38 7.73
CA ALA A 107 -1.24 -15.52 8.12
C ALA A 107 -0.95 -14.90 9.52
N VAL A 108 -1.40 -15.56 10.59
CA VAL A 108 -1.40 -15.00 11.97
C VAL A 108 -0.10 -15.12 12.76
N SER A 109 1.05 -15.46 12.16
CA SER A 109 2.29 -15.55 12.95
C SER A 109 2.63 -14.17 13.58
N PRO A 110 2.98 -14.11 14.87
CA PRO A 110 3.34 -12.85 15.54
C PRO A 110 4.57 -12.17 14.93
N THR A 111 5.39 -12.89 14.16
CA THR A 111 6.58 -12.35 13.49
C THR A 111 6.30 -11.80 12.09
N ASN A 112 5.14 -12.09 11.49
CA ASN A 112 4.84 -11.69 10.11
C ASN A 112 4.46 -10.21 10.04
N ARG A 113 5.44 -9.35 9.77
CA ARG A 113 5.24 -7.91 9.49
C ARG A 113 4.69 -7.64 8.08
N VAL A 114 4.72 -8.62 7.18
CA VAL A 114 4.23 -8.53 5.81
C VAL A 114 3.46 -9.80 5.47
N SER A 115 2.36 -9.68 4.72
CA SER A 115 1.61 -10.86 4.29
C SER A 115 2.31 -11.52 3.09
N PRO A 116 2.35 -12.87 3.04
CA PRO A 116 2.79 -13.59 1.85
C PRO A 116 1.79 -13.46 0.69
N ARG A 117 0.50 -13.28 0.97
CA ARG A 117 -0.61 -13.28 -0.02
C ARG A 117 -1.04 -11.86 -0.45
N LEU A 118 -0.79 -10.85 0.36
CA LEU A 118 -1.21 -9.46 0.10
C LEU A 118 -0.04 -8.65 -0.45
N ALA A 119 0.13 -8.72 -1.76
CA ALA A 119 1.19 -8.00 -2.46
C ALA A 119 0.73 -7.52 -3.84
N ILE A 120 1.30 -6.40 -4.30
CA ILE A 120 1.03 -5.81 -5.61
C ILE A 120 2.27 -6.02 -6.48
N PRO A 121 2.18 -6.75 -7.60
CA PRO A 121 3.30 -6.89 -8.53
C PRO A 121 3.77 -5.52 -9.04
N PHE A 122 5.08 -5.33 -9.11
CA PHE A 122 5.69 -4.09 -9.61
C PHE A 122 5.22 -3.75 -11.03
N GLU A 123 5.03 -4.75 -11.91
CA GLU A 123 4.48 -4.58 -13.26
C GLU A 123 3.10 -3.88 -13.32
N LYS A 124 2.37 -3.87 -12.19
CA LYS A 124 1.05 -3.23 -12.07
C LYS A 124 1.12 -1.82 -11.49
N VAL A 125 2.32 -1.33 -11.22
CA VAL A 125 2.59 -0.07 -10.52
C VAL A 125 3.46 0.80 -11.41
N ASP A 126 3.16 2.09 -11.46
CA ASP A 126 4.05 3.09 -12.05
C ASP A 126 4.74 3.89 -10.95
N VAL A 127 5.90 4.44 -11.24
CA VAL A 127 6.67 5.36 -10.40
C VAL A 127 6.86 6.69 -11.12
N GLN A 128 6.82 7.80 -10.36
CA GLN A 128 7.07 9.12 -10.90
C GLN A 128 8.58 9.41 -10.94
N VAL A 129 9.09 9.71 -12.14
CA VAL A 129 10.49 10.07 -12.40
C VAL A 129 10.49 11.28 -13.33
N ASP A 130 11.10 12.39 -12.91
CA ASP A 130 11.18 13.64 -13.69
C ASP A 130 9.84 14.09 -14.29
N GLY A 131 8.78 13.99 -13.48
CA GLY A 131 7.41 14.36 -13.87
C GLY A 131 6.72 13.36 -14.80
N ARG A 132 7.38 12.29 -15.22
CA ARG A 132 6.83 11.20 -16.05
C ARG A 132 6.47 10.01 -15.20
N TRP A 133 5.47 9.25 -15.64
CA TRP A 133 5.10 7.98 -15.02
C TRP A 133 5.70 6.83 -15.82
N LEU A 134 6.58 6.07 -15.20
CA LEU A 134 7.24 4.92 -15.79
C LEU A 134 6.84 3.65 -15.04
N PRO A 135 6.82 2.47 -15.68
CA PRO A 135 6.59 1.21 -14.98
C PRO A 135 7.58 1.04 -13.83
N LEU A 136 7.12 0.53 -12.69
CA LEU A 136 8.02 0.22 -11.59
C LEU A 136 8.84 -1.02 -11.98
N THR A 137 10.12 -0.85 -12.29
CA THR A 137 11.05 -1.97 -12.54
C THR A 137 12.31 -1.82 -11.69
N ARG A 138 13.10 -2.90 -11.60
CA ARG A 138 14.37 -2.87 -10.84
C ARG A 138 15.37 -1.91 -11.47
N GLU A 139 15.39 -1.86 -12.79
CA GLU A 139 16.26 -0.99 -13.59
C GLU A 139 15.93 0.47 -13.33
N ILE A 140 14.65 0.83 -13.33
CA ILE A 140 14.20 2.20 -13.01
C ILE A 140 14.50 2.55 -11.56
N LEU A 141 14.29 1.63 -10.62
CA LEU A 141 14.65 1.86 -9.22
C LEU A 141 16.15 2.08 -9.04
N ALA A 142 16.98 1.31 -9.72
CA ALA A 142 18.43 1.46 -9.67
C ALA A 142 18.87 2.81 -10.26
N SER A 143 18.24 3.28 -11.35
CA SER A 143 18.58 4.59 -11.93
C SER A 143 18.24 5.78 -11.03
N LEU A 144 17.33 5.61 -10.07
CA LEU A 144 16.97 6.67 -9.11
C LEU A 144 17.99 6.85 -7.97
N THR A 145 19.00 5.99 -7.89
CA THR A 145 20.10 6.12 -6.91
C THR A 145 21.35 6.81 -7.44
N ALA A 146 21.40 7.05 -8.77
CA ALA A 146 22.55 7.56 -9.48
C ALA A 146 22.57 9.09 -9.55
#